data_AF-A0A6B3FK04-F1
#
_entry.id   AF-A0A6B3FK04-F1
#
_cell.length_a   1.000
_cell.length_b   1.000
_cell.length_c   1.000
_cell.angle_alpha   90.00
_cell.angle_beta   90.00
_cell.angle_gamma   90.00
#
_symmetry.space_group_name_H-M   'P 1'
#
loop_
_entity.id
_entity.type
_entity.pdbx_description
1 polymer ?
#
loop_
_entity_poly.entity_id
_entity_poly.type
_entity_poly.pdbx_seq_one_letter_code
_entity_poly.pdbx_strand_id
1 'polypeptide(L)' 'TGDPATPFEGAAHMARELGKGVGVELIWHGEGHGAYGSGSTCVDDTVNAYLLRGSVPRPGKECH' A
#
# COMPACT_ATOMS: atom_id res chain seq x y z
N THR A 1 5.05 7.14 4.26
CA THR A 1 5.72 8.05 3.32
C THR A 1 7.14 8.32 3.76
N GLY A 2 7.46 8.28 5.05
CA GLY A 2 8.83 8.30 5.58
C GLY A 2 9.46 6.91 5.68
N ASP A 3 9.45 6.13 4.59
CA ASP A 3 10.16 4.85 4.55
C ASP A 3 11.66 5.08 4.27
N PRO A 4 12.57 4.71 5.18
CA PRO A 4 14.00 4.98 5.02
C PRO A 4 14.72 4.00 4.10
N ALA A 5 14.12 2.85 3.77
CA ALA A 5 14.77 1.78 3.01
C ALA A 5 14.24 1.67 1.58
N THR A 6 12.93 1.86 1.38
CA THR A 6 12.30 1.92 0.06
C THR A 6 11.57 3.24 -0.12
N PRO A 7 12.11 4.19 -0.90
CA PRO A 7 11.49 5.50 -1.10
C PRO A 7 10.05 5.38 -1.62
N PHE A 8 9.20 6.31 -1.18
CA PHE A 8 7.75 6.29 -1.45
C PHE A 8 7.41 6.14 -2.94
N GLU A 9 8.11 6.85 -3.82
CA GLU A 9 7.88 6.82 -5.26
C GLU A 9 8.06 5.41 -5.85
N GLY A 10 8.91 4.58 -5.23
CA GLY A 10 9.22 3.23 -5.68
C GLY A 10 7.98 2.34 -5.81
N ALA A 11 6.98 2.51 -4.94
CA ALA A 11 5.73 1.77 -4.99
C ALA A 11 4.93 2.08 -6.27
N ALA A 12 4.77 3.36 -6.61
CA ALA A 12 4.13 3.79 -7.85
C ALA A 12 4.88 3.30 -9.10
N HIS A 13 6.22 3.32 -9.07
CA HIS A 13 7.05 2.78 -10.15
C HIS A 13 6.82 1.27 -10.35
N MET A 14 6.90 0.48 -9.27
CA MET A 14 6.64 -0.95 -9.31
C MET A 14 5.25 -1.27 -9.88
N ALA A 15 4.21 -0.56 -9.43
CA ALA A 15 2.84 -0.77 -9.91
C ALA A 15 2.70 -0.54 -11.43
N ARG A 16 3.45 0.42 -11.99
CA ARG A 16 3.50 0.65 -13.45
C ARG A 16 4.21 -0.47 -14.19
N GLU A 17 5.36 -0.92 -13.68
CA GLU A 17 6.16 -1.99 -14.30
C GLU A 17 5.44 -3.36 -14.27
N LEU A 18 4.61 -3.61 -13.25
CA LEU A 18 3.76 -4.80 -13.20
C LEU A 18 2.70 -4.83 -14.30
N GLY A 19 2.37 -3.68 -14.90
CA GLY A 19 1.40 -3.55 -15.97
C GLY A 19 0.02 -3.09 -15.49
N LYS A 20 -0.74 -2.52 -16.44
CA LYS A 20 -2.07 -1.93 -16.16
C LYS A 20 -3.02 -2.98 -15.59
N GLY A 21 -3.60 -2.68 -14.42
CA GLY A 21 -4.57 -3.54 -13.76
C GLY A 21 -3.98 -4.70 -12.96
N VAL A 22 -2.65 -4.85 -12.93
CA VAL A 22 -1.97 -5.89 -12.15
C VAL A 22 -1.77 -5.48 -10.69
N GLY A 23 -1.37 -4.22 -10.46
CA GLY A 23 -1.17 -3.66 -9.12
C GLY A 23 -2.02 -2.41 -8.86
N VAL A 24 -2.34 -2.18 -7.59
CA VAL A 24 -2.91 -0.92 -7.09
C VAL A 24 -2.02 -0.35 -5.99
N GLU A 25 -1.88 0.97 -5.97
CA GLU A 25 -1.12 1.67 -4.94
C GLU A 25 -2.01 1.96 -3.72
N LEU A 26 -1.48 1.64 -2.53
CA LEU A 26 -2.02 2.00 -1.21
C LEU A 26 -0.97 2.88 -0.52
N ILE A 27 -1.36 4.10 -0.16
CA ILE A 27 -0.48 5.12 0.41
C ILE A 27 -0.67 5.13 1.92
N TRP A 28 0.41 4.97 2.69
CA TRP A 28 0.39 5.14 4.14
C TRP A 28 1.23 6.36 4.54
N HIS A 29 0.60 7.32 5.20
CA HIS A 29 1.23 8.52 5.75
C HIS A 29 1.80 8.26 7.15
N GLY A 30 2.77 7.36 7.23
CA GLY A 30 3.52 7.05 8.44
C GLY A 30 5.03 7.01 8.21
N GLU A 31 5.74 6.75 9.31
CA GLU A 31 7.20 6.58 9.38
C GLU A 31 7.55 5.10 9.55
N GLY A 32 8.69 4.69 8.99
CA GLY A 32 9.23 3.33 9.13
C GLY A 32 9.19 2.51 7.83
N HIS A 33 9.73 1.29 7.88
CA HIS A 33 9.82 0.38 6.74
C HIS A 33 8.81 -0.76 6.86
N GLY A 34 7.85 -0.79 5.93
CA GLY A 34 6.70 -1.71 5.95
C GLY A 34 5.52 -1.19 6.79
N ALA A 35 4.31 -1.40 6.27
CA ALA A 35 3.08 -0.83 6.83
C ALA A 35 2.10 -1.86 7.40
N TYR A 36 2.02 -3.05 6.79
CA TYR A 36 1.08 -4.10 7.17
C TYR A 36 1.56 -4.82 8.44
N GLY A 37 0.70 -4.87 9.47
CA GLY A 37 1.04 -5.36 10.81
C GLY A 37 1.83 -4.37 11.66
N SER A 38 2.06 -3.14 11.17
CA SER A 38 2.88 -2.12 11.83
C SER A 38 2.07 -1.11 12.65
N GLY A 39 0.79 -1.38 12.91
CA GLY A 39 -0.06 -0.56 13.79
C GLY A 39 -1.01 0.41 13.10
N SER A 40 -1.04 0.49 11.76
CA SER A 40 -2.08 1.22 11.03
C SER A 40 -3.28 0.31 10.76
N THR A 41 -4.36 0.52 11.50
CA THR A 41 -5.63 -0.23 11.28
C THR A 41 -6.17 -0.03 9.88
N CYS A 42 -6.01 1.15 9.29
CA CYS A 42 -6.41 1.40 7.90
C CYS A 42 -5.65 0.53 6.89
N VAL A 43 -4.33 0.40 7.06
CA VAL A 43 -3.50 -0.46 6.20
C VAL A 43 -3.90 -1.93 6.41
N ASP A 44 -3.99 -2.36 7.68
CA ASP A 44 -4.30 -3.73 8.03
C ASP A 44 -5.66 -4.16 7.50
N ASP A 45 -6.69 -3.35 7.68
CA ASP A 45 -8.04 -3.64 7.18
C ASP A 45 -8.08 -3.67 5.65
N THR A 46 -7.33 -2.80 4.98
CA THR A 46 -7.27 -2.75 3.53
C THR A 46 -6.60 -3.99 2.95
N VAL A 47 -5.45 -4.38 3.51
CA VAL A 47 -4.72 -5.58 3.09
C VAL A 47 -5.52 -6.84 3.42
N ASN A 48 -6.14 -6.91 4.61
CA ASN A 48 -7.01 -8.03 4.98
C ASN A 48 -8.24 -8.12 4.07
N ALA A 49 -8.84 -7.00 3.66
CA ALA A 49 -9.95 -7.03 2.70
C ALA A 49 -9.56 -7.64 1.36
N TYR A 50 -8.34 -7.35 0.88
CA TYR A 50 -7.82 -7.96 -0.33
C TYR A 50 -7.49 -9.45 -0.12
N LEU A 51 -6.69 -9.80 0.89
CA LEU A 51 -6.22 -11.15 1.11
C LEU A 51 -7.32 -12.14 1.51
N LEU A 52 -8.28 -11.70 2.33
CA LEU A 52 -9.33 -12.58 2.87
C LEU A 52 -10.61 -12.57 2.04
N ARG A 53 -10.86 -11.50 1.27
CA ARG A 53 -12.15 -11.31 0.58
C ARG A 53 -12.01 -10.91 -0.90
N GLY A 54 -10.79 -10.78 -1.42
CA GLY A 54 -10.55 -10.36 -2.80
C GLY A 54 -10.98 -8.92 -3.10
N SER A 55 -11.23 -8.10 -2.07
CA SER A 55 -11.69 -6.72 -2.25
C SER A 55 -10.52 -5.78 -2.54
N VAL A 56 -10.35 -5.40 -3.80
CA VAL A 56 -9.29 -4.49 -4.23
C VAL A 56 -9.65 -3.05 -3.82
N PRO A 57 -8.74 -2.29 -3.17
CA PRO A 57 -9.01 -0.89 -2.83
C PRO A 57 -9.08 -0.02 -4.08
N ARG A 58 -9.64 1.20 -3.92
CA ARG A 58 -9.52 2.22 -4.96
C ARG A 58 -8.03 2.54 -5.19
N PRO A 59 -7.58 2.71 -6.44
CA PRO A 59 -6.21 3.13 -6.73
C PRO A 59 -5.86 4.43 -5.98
N GLY A 60 -4.69 4.47 -5.34
CA GLY A 60 -4.25 5.63 -4.58
C GLY A 60 -5.03 5.84 -3.28
N LYS A 61 -5.62 4.78 -2.71
CA LYS A 61 -6.23 4.88 -1.38
C LYS A 61 -5.16 5.34 -0.37
N GLU A 62 -5.53 6.31 0.46
CA GLU A 62 -4.66 6.84 1.51
C GLU A 62 -5.08 6.34 2.89
N CYS A 63 -4.09 6.11 3.75
CA CYS A 63 -4.21 5.76 5.16
C CYS A 63 -3.32 6.70 5.98
N HIS A 64 -3.82 7.17 7.13
CA HIS A 64 -3.12 8.05 8.07
C HIS A 64 -2.90 7.33 9.39
#